data_AF-A0A2G6CUT5-F1
#
_entry.id   AF-A0A2G6CUT5-F1
#
_cell.length_a   1.000
_cell.length_b   1.000
_cell.length_c   1.000
_cell.angle_alpha   90.00
_cell.angle_beta   90.00
_cell.angle_gamma   90.00
#
_symmetry.space_group_name_H-M   'P 1'
#
loop_
_entity.id
_entity.type
_entity.pdbx_description
1 polymer ?
#
loop_
_entity_poly.entity_id
_entity_poly.type
_entity_poly.pdbx_seq_one_letter_code
_entity_poly.pdbx_strand_id
1 'polypeptide(L)'
;MKIKWALNKKRGNFRPTLRYVITLEDFEKSLAMDAVSVRSTIPRINDSSRTWCLPGCDERHPDWKPTGFHRLSVPYFKTGISEDFIRLPFRESGEYPEIEYSFSLLRERYETVVAETYRWGPIREERELGLTEETREKIAATLTARKML
;
A
#
# COMPACT_ATOMS: atom_id res chain seq x y z
N MET A 1 6.56 5.69 3.61
CA MET A 1 5.13 5.84 3.30
C MET A 1 4.61 7.03 4.07
N LYS A 2 3.79 7.87 3.45
CA LYS A 2 3.16 9.03 4.08
C LYS A 2 1.64 8.91 4.04
N ILE A 3 1.01 9.00 5.21
CA ILE A 3 -0.46 9.05 5.35
C ILE A 3 -0.84 10.46 5.80
N LYS A 4 -1.74 11.11 5.06
CA LYS A 4 -2.36 12.38 5.45
C LYS A 4 -3.87 12.19 5.52
N TRP A 5 -4.51 12.72 6.55
CA TRP A 5 -5.96 12.66 6.67
C TRP A 5 -6.54 13.93 7.28
N ALA A 6 -7.81 14.19 6.95
CA ALA A 6 -8.58 15.30 7.48
C ALA A 6 -10.01 14.84 7.79
N LEU A 7 -10.49 15.18 8.98
CA LEU A 7 -11.85 14.95 9.42
C LEU A 7 -12.65 16.23 9.31
N ASN A 8 -13.74 16.20 8.54
CA ASN A 8 -14.61 17.36 8.37
C ASN A 8 -16.06 17.00 8.71
N LYS A 9 -16.72 17.85 9.49
CA LYS A 9 -18.15 17.73 9.81
C LYS A 9 -18.83 19.09 9.68
N LYS A 10 -19.93 19.13 8.92
CA LYS A 10 -20.79 20.33 8.86
C LYS A 10 -21.62 20.45 10.15
N ARG A 11 -22.01 21.68 10.50
CA ARG A 11 -22.90 21.96 11.64
C ARG A 11 -24.25 21.24 11.47
N GLY A 12 -24.79 20.70 12.56
CA GLY A 12 -26.07 19.99 12.58
C GLY A 12 -25.91 18.47 12.53
N ASN A 13 -26.92 17.80 11.99
CA ASN A 13 -27.04 16.33 11.94
C ASN A 13 -26.22 15.68 10.80
N PHE A 14 -25.27 16.39 10.19
CA PHE A 14 -24.44 15.82 9.13
C PHE A 14 -23.41 14.85 9.71
N ARG A 15 -23.22 13.73 8.99
CA ARG A 15 -22.18 12.76 9.27
C ARG A 15 -20.80 13.36 8.98
N PRO A 16 -19.80 13.09 9.83
CA PRO A 16 -18.42 13.44 9.52
C PRO A 16 -17.92 12.68 8.30
N THR A 17 -17.01 13.29 7.55
CA THR A 17 -16.29 12.66 6.45
C THR A 17 -14.81 12.72 6.73
N LEU A 18 -14.18 11.55 6.79
CA LEU A 18 -12.74 11.37 6.79
C LEU A 18 -12.27 11.34 5.34
N ARG A 19 -11.35 12.24 4.96
CA ARG A 19 -10.62 12.18 3.69
C ARG A 19 -9.18 11.81 3.98
N TYR A 20 -8.58 10.96 3.17
CA TYR A 20 -7.18 10.61 3.35
C TYR A 20 -6.46 10.38 2.02
N VAL A 21 -5.15 10.60 2.07
CA VAL A 21 -4.22 10.36 0.97
C VAL A 21 -3.06 9.54 1.52
N ILE A 22 -2.73 8.45 0.84
CA ILE A 22 -1.55 7.63 1.12
C ILE A 22 -0.61 7.77 -0.06
N THR A 23 0.66 8.05 0.22
CA THR A 23 1.70 8.25 -0.79
C THR A 23 2.93 7.41 -0.45
N LEU A 24 3.50 6.78 -1.48
CA LEU A 24 4.77 6.08 -1.43
C LEU A 24 5.90 6.98 -1.93
N GLU A 25 7.03 6.91 -1.24
CA GLU A 25 8.29 7.53 -1.65
C GLU A 25 8.95 6.70 -2.75
N ASP A 26 9.88 7.30 -3.50
CA ASP A 26 10.40 6.65 -4.72
C ASP A 26 11.18 5.37 -4.44
N PHE A 27 11.90 5.31 -3.31
CA PHE A 27 12.58 4.09 -2.88
C PHE A 27 11.59 2.98 -2.50
N GLU A 28 10.37 3.31 -2.08
CA GLU A 28 9.35 2.32 -1.74
C GLU A 28 8.73 1.71 -2.99
N LYS A 29 8.54 2.54 -4.02
CA LYS A 29 8.05 2.10 -5.32
C LYS A 29 9.05 1.16 -6.01
N SER A 30 10.34 1.40 -5.86
CA SER A 30 11.39 0.57 -6.47
C SER A 30 11.50 -0.83 -5.87
N LEU A 31 11.00 -1.04 -4.65
CA LEU A 31 10.94 -2.37 -4.02
C LEU A 31 9.88 -3.30 -4.63
N ALA A 32 9.00 -2.78 -5.51
CA ALA A 32 7.97 -3.56 -6.21
C ALA A 32 7.11 -4.46 -5.29
N MET A 33 6.76 -3.95 -4.11
CA MET A 33 5.98 -4.69 -3.12
C MET A 33 4.52 -4.89 -3.55
N ASP A 34 3.92 -5.98 -3.09
CA ASP A 34 2.50 -6.23 -3.25
C ASP A 34 1.65 -5.26 -2.40
N ALA A 35 0.38 -5.11 -2.74
CA ALA A 35 -0.55 -4.23 -2.04
C ALA A 35 -0.80 -4.71 -0.61
N VAL A 36 -0.29 -3.97 0.36
CA VAL A 36 -0.55 -4.22 1.79
C VAL A 36 -1.93 -3.66 2.15
N SER A 37 -2.75 -4.48 2.82
CA SER A 37 -4.04 -4.04 3.35
C SER A 37 -4.30 -4.58 4.76
N VAL A 38 -5.03 -3.79 5.55
CA VAL A 38 -5.45 -4.16 6.91
C VAL A 38 -6.95 -3.94 7.09
N ARG A 39 -7.57 -4.75 7.96
CA ARG A 39 -8.92 -4.46 8.46
C ARG A 39 -8.79 -3.35 9.50
N SER A 40 -9.47 -2.22 9.27
CA SER A 40 -9.48 -1.11 10.22
C SER A 40 -10.42 -1.39 11.38
N THR A 41 -10.41 -0.50 12.37
CA THR A 41 -11.43 -0.42 13.42
C THR A 41 -12.47 0.66 13.15
N ILE A 42 -12.44 1.27 11.95
CA ILE A 42 -13.40 2.27 11.49
C ILE A 42 -14.71 1.58 11.10
N PRO A 43 -15.82 1.83 11.82
CA PRO A 43 -17.10 1.19 11.54
C PRO A 43 -17.63 1.52 10.15
N ARG A 44 -18.22 0.52 9.48
CA ARG A 44 -19.09 0.76 8.33
C ARG A 44 -20.47 1.16 8.82
N ILE A 45 -21.07 2.13 8.13
CA ILE A 45 -22.48 2.50 8.29
C ILE A 45 -23.31 1.85 7.18
N ASN A 46 -24.56 1.50 7.48
CA ASN A 46 -25.43 0.76 6.55
C ASN A 46 -25.78 1.58 5.29
N ASP A 47 -26.05 2.88 5.45
CA ASP A 47 -26.32 3.81 4.34
C ASP A 47 -25.24 4.89 4.30
N SER A 48 -24.10 4.54 3.68
CA SER A 48 -22.98 5.46 3.50
C SER A 48 -23.27 6.57 2.49
N SER A 49 -24.33 6.44 1.67
CA SER A 49 -24.75 7.44 0.69
C SER A 49 -25.47 8.62 1.34
N ARG A 50 -26.18 8.37 2.46
CA ARG A 50 -26.85 9.40 3.26
C ARG A 50 -25.84 10.21 4.08
N THR A 51 -25.91 11.53 3.95
CA THR A 51 -24.93 12.49 4.50
C THR A 51 -25.25 12.95 5.92
N TRP A 52 -26.38 12.51 6.49
CA TRP A 52 -26.89 12.97 7.78
C TRP A 52 -27.46 11.81 8.59
N CYS A 53 -27.56 12.01 9.91
CA CYS A 53 -28.18 11.08 10.85
C CYS A 53 -28.94 11.84 11.94
N LEU A 54 -30.27 11.67 11.97
CA LEU A 54 -31.13 12.27 12.99
C LEU A 54 -31.01 11.51 14.32
N PRO A 55 -31.32 12.17 15.47
CA PRO A 55 -31.36 11.49 16.76
C PRO A 55 -32.28 10.26 16.74
N GLY A 56 -31.84 9.14 17.34
CA GLY A 56 -32.61 7.91 17.40
C GLY A 56 -32.63 7.07 16.10
N CYS A 57 -31.97 7.51 15.02
CA CYS A 57 -31.87 6.75 13.78
C CYS A 57 -30.47 6.16 13.58
N ASP A 58 -30.37 5.08 12.79
CA ASP A 58 -29.11 4.49 12.33
C ASP A 58 -28.07 4.37 13.46
N GLU A 59 -26.91 5.00 13.31
CA GLU A 59 -25.82 4.97 14.29
C GLU A 59 -26.07 5.74 15.59
N ARG A 60 -27.15 6.52 15.65
CA ARG A 60 -27.60 7.26 16.84
C ARG A 60 -28.72 6.53 17.59
N HIS A 61 -29.09 5.33 17.15
CA HIS A 61 -29.98 4.46 17.91
C HIS A 61 -29.21 3.79 19.06
N PRO A 62 -29.76 3.68 20.29
CA PRO A 62 -29.06 3.09 21.44
C PRO A 62 -28.53 1.67 21.18
N ASP A 63 -29.27 0.87 20.44
CA ASP A 63 -28.90 -0.52 20.11
C ASP A 63 -28.04 -0.65 18.85
N TRP A 64 -27.59 0.45 18.26
CA TRP A 64 -26.79 0.38 17.05
C TRP A 64 -25.45 -0.31 17.31
N LYS A 65 -25.09 -1.22 16.41
CA LYS A 65 -23.80 -1.88 16.38
C LYS A 65 -23.23 -1.88 14.97
N PRO A 66 -21.92 -1.66 14.80
CA PRO A 66 -21.26 -1.84 13.51
C PRO A 66 -21.49 -3.25 12.96
N THR A 67 -21.90 -3.35 11.70
CA THR A 67 -22.04 -4.63 10.98
C THR A 67 -20.71 -5.08 10.35
N GLY A 68 -19.74 -4.18 10.28
CA GLY A 68 -18.41 -4.45 9.76
C GLY A 68 -17.51 -3.22 9.84
N PHE A 69 -16.30 -3.37 9.32
CA PHE A 69 -15.26 -2.35 9.37
C PHE A 69 -14.65 -2.11 7.99
N HIS A 70 -14.11 -0.92 7.77
CA HIS A 70 -13.43 -0.58 6.52
C HIS A 70 -12.13 -1.38 6.35
N ARG A 71 -11.69 -1.51 5.10
CA ARG A 71 -10.35 -2.03 4.79
C ARG A 71 -9.53 -0.85 4.29
N LEU A 72 -8.35 -0.67 4.85
CA LEU A 72 -7.39 0.34 4.40
C LEU A 72 -6.28 -0.38 3.65
N SER A 73 -5.85 0.20 2.53
CA SER A 73 -4.84 -0.40 1.66
C SER A 73 -3.82 0.65 1.25
N VAL A 74 -2.57 0.23 1.15
CA VAL A 74 -1.48 0.99 0.55
C VAL A 74 -1.68 1.00 -0.98
N PRO A 75 -1.38 2.11 -1.68
CA PRO A 75 -1.48 2.15 -3.13
C PRO A 75 -0.55 1.14 -3.80
N TYR A 76 -0.92 0.74 -5.01
CA TYR A 76 -0.07 -0.09 -5.85
C TYR A 76 1.26 0.62 -6.17
N PHE A 77 2.38 -0.10 -6.12
CA PHE A 77 3.72 0.51 -6.22
C PHE A 77 3.93 1.31 -7.51
N LYS A 78 3.27 0.94 -8.63
CA LYS A 78 3.37 1.69 -9.90
C LYS A 78 2.63 3.02 -9.87
N THR A 79 1.51 3.13 -9.13
CA THR A 79 0.78 4.39 -9.00
C THR A 79 1.35 5.25 -7.88
N GLY A 80 1.73 4.61 -6.76
CA GLY A 80 2.40 5.26 -5.63
C GLY A 80 1.55 6.25 -4.85
N ILE A 81 0.29 6.46 -5.22
CA ILE A 81 -0.65 7.34 -4.53
C ILE A 81 -2.06 6.76 -4.59
N SER A 82 -2.81 6.92 -3.50
CA SER A 82 -4.25 6.66 -3.44
C SER A 82 -4.93 7.73 -2.58
N GLU A 83 -6.06 8.24 -3.05
CA GLU A 83 -6.94 9.15 -2.34
C GLU A 83 -8.31 8.49 -2.18
N ASP A 84 -8.90 8.59 -0.99
CA ASP A 84 -10.25 8.08 -0.73
C ASP A 84 -10.91 8.84 0.43
N PHE A 85 -12.19 8.56 0.66
CA PHE A 85 -12.94 9.07 1.78
C PHE A 85 -13.83 8.02 2.44
N ILE A 86 -14.02 8.16 3.75
CA ILE A 86 -14.92 7.34 4.55
C ILE A 86 -15.92 8.26 5.24
N ARG A 87 -17.21 7.94 5.10
CA ARG A 87 -18.25 8.56 5.90
C ARG A 87 -18.34 7.85 7.24
N LEU A 88 -18.16 8.60 8.31
CA LEU A 88 -18.12 8.05 9.67
C LEU A 88 -19.51 8.05 10.31
N PRO A 89 -19.76 7.14 11.27
CA PRO A 89 -20.94 7.24 12.12
C PRO A 89 -20.94 8.58 12.86
N PHE A 90 -22.10 9.22 12.95
CA PHE A 90 -22.27 10.39 13.80
C PHE A 90 -22.00 10.05 15.27
N ARG A 91 -21.16 10.85 15.93
CA ARG A 91 -20.98 10.84 17.40
C ARG A 91 -21.14 12.24 17.98
N GLU A 92 -21.75 12.30 19.16
CA GLU A 92 -21.93 13.55 19.90
C GLU A 92 -20.63 14.06 20.51
N SER A 93 -19.73 13.15 20.94
CA SER A 93 -18.39 13.50 21.42
C SER A 93 -17.53 14.16 20.34
N GLY A 94 -17.76 13.84 19.07
CA GLY A 94 -16.91 14.29 17.96
C GLY A 94 -15.56 13.59 17.88
N GLU A 95 -15.32 12.57 18.72
CA GLU A 95 -14.05 11.85 18.81
C GLU A 95 -14.06 10.55 17.99
N TYR A 96 -12.95 10.31 17.30
CA TYR A 96 -12.76 9.14 16.43
C TYR A 96 -11.34 8.55 16.58
N PRO A 97 -10.98 8.03 17.76
CA PRO A 97 -9.65 7.46 18.02
C PRO A 97 -9.32 6.28 17.09
N GLU A 98 -10.34 5.58 16.59
CA GLU A 98 -10.17 4.48 15.65
C GLU A 98 -9.48 4.88 14.34
N ILE A 99 -9.52 6.16 13.96
CA ILE A 99 -8.91 6.66 12.72
C ILE A 99 -7.39 6.54 12.81
N GLU A 100 -6.81 7.16 13.84
CA GLU A 100 -5.36 7.17 14.05
C GLU A 100 -4.84 5.76 14.38
N TYR A 101 -5.59 5.00 15.18
CA TYR A 101 -5.27 3.60 15.46
C TYR A 101 -5.21 2.78 14.17
N SER A 102 -6.20 2.92 13.28
CA SER A 102 -6.26 2.16 12.03
C SER A 102 -5.15 2.52 11.05
N PHE A 103 -4.78 3.80 10.97
CA PHE A 103 -3.65 4.23 10.13
C PHE A 103 -2.30 3.80 10.71
N SER A 104 -2.15 3.80 12.04
CA SER A 104 -0.96 3.27 12.71
C SER A 104 -0.80 1.78 12.44
N LEU A 105 -1.87 1.00 12.54
CA LEU A 105 -1.87 -0.43 12.20
C LEU A 105 -1.47 -0.69 10.74
N LEU A 106 -1.97 0.12 9.80
CA LEU A 106 -1.59 0.02 8.39
C LEU A 106 -0.09 0.30 8.21
N ARG A 107 0.42 1.34 8.87
CA ARG A 107 1.84 1.72 8.84
C ARG A 107 2.74 0.62 9.38
N GLU A 108 2.46 0.11 10.57
CA GLU A 108 3.25 -0.96 11.19
C GLU A 108 3.29 -2.22 10.32
N ARG A 109 2.14 -2.61 9.76
CA ARG A 109 2.08 -3.76 8.85
C ARG A 109 2.91 -3.53 7.60
N TYR A 110 2.83 -2.33 7.04
CA TYR A 110 3.58 -1.96 5.85
C TYR A 110 5.10 -1.91 6.12
N GLU A 111 5.54 -1.30 7.23
CA GLU A 111 6.95 -1.25 7.63
C GLU A 111 7.55 -2.65 7.83
N THR A 112 6.77 -3.59 8.37
CA THR A 112 7.16 -5.00 8.46
C THR A 112 7.45 -5.60 7.07
N VAL A 113 6.54 -5.38 6.11
CA VAL A 113 6.69 -5.89 4.73
C VAL A 113 7.85 -5.23 4.01
N VAL A 114 8.07 -3.92 4.22
CA VAL A 114 9.25 -3.20 3.71
C VAL A 114 10.53 -3.83 4.24
N ALA A 115 10.62 -4.04 5.55
CA ALA A 115 11.81 -4.62 6.19
C ALA A 115 12.09 -6.05 5.70
N GLU A 116 11.05 -6.86 5.46
CA GLU A 116 11.18 -8.20 4.88
C GLU A 116 11.64 -8.16 3.42
N THR A 117 11.05 -7.28 2.61
CA THR A 117 11.38 -7.15 1.18
C THR A 117 12.79 -6.64 0.97
N TYR A 118 13.23 -5.68 1.80
CA TYR A 118 14.55 -5.07 1.71
C TYR A 118 15.70 -6.06 2.01
N ARG A 119 15.41 -7.23 2.61
CA ARG A 119 16.42 -8.28 2.82
C ARG A 119 16.92 -8.89 1.51
N TRP A 120 16.15 -8.78 0.44
CA TRP A 120 16.53 -9.27 -0.88
C TRP A 120 17.40 -8.22 -1.59
N GLY A 121 18.71 -8.30 -1.34
CA GLY A 121 19.68 -7.40 -1.96
C GLY A 121 19.78 -7.58 -3.48
N PRO A 122 20.24 -6.56 -4.22
CA PRO A 122 20.45 -6.66 -5.66
C PRO A 122 21.55 -7.67 -5.97
N ILE A 123 21.33 -8.50 -6.99
CA ILE A 123 22.35 -9.40 -7.53
C ILE A 123 22.86 -8.80 -8.83
N ARG A 124 24.18 -8.59 -8.92
CA ARG A 124 24.86 -8.25 -10.16
C ARG A 124 25.89 -9.32 -10.45
N GLU A 125 25.66 -10.08 -11.50
CA GLU A 125 26.57 -11.12 -11.97
C GLU A 125 26.83 -10.91 -13.46
N GLU A 126 28.11 -10.88 -13.80
CA GLU A 126 28.58 -10.75 -15.18
C GLU A 126 29.52 -11.93 -15.43
N ARG A 127 29.18 -12.77 -16.41
CA ARG A 127 29.98 -13.94 -16.80
C ARG A 127 30.26 -13.87 -18.28
N GLU A 128 31.51 -14.13 -18.63
CA GLU A 128 31.95 -14.28 -20.01
C GLU A 128 32.49 -15.71 -20.20
N LEU A 129 32.06 -16.38 -21.26
CA LEU A 129 32.57 -17.70 -21.64
C LEU A 129 33.22 -17.58 -23.02
N GLY A 130 34.53 -17.74 -23.05
CA GLY A 130 35.31 -17.82 -24.27
C GLY A 130 35.59 -19.26 -24.69
N LEU A 131 36.13 -19.43 -25.89
CA LEU A 131 36.68 -20.72 -26.32
C LEU A 131 37.73 -21.19 -25.33
N THR A 132 37.72 -22.49 -25.02
CA THR A 132 38.82 -23.12 -24.27
C THR A 132 40.12 -22.96 -25.04
N GLU A 133 41.24 -22.91 -24.32
CA GLU A 133 42.57 -22.78 -24.92
C GLU A 133 42.84 -23.91 -25.92
N GLU A 134 42.48 -25.14 -25.57
CA GLU A 134 42.58 -26.31 -26.47
C GLU A 134 41.80 -26.11 -27.79
N THR A 135 40.62 -25.48 -27.74
CA THR A 135 39.83 -25.21 -28.95
C THR A 135 40.45 -24.07 -29.76
N ARG A 136 41.00 -23.03 -29.10
CA ARG A 136 41.73 -21.96 -29.78
C ARG A 136 42.98 -22.48 -30.48
N GLU A 137 43.73 -23.37 -29.85
CA GLU A 137 44.92 -23.98 -30.42
C GLU A 137 44.61 -24.83 -31.66
N LYS A 138 43.57 -25.68 -31.60
CA LYS A 138 43.12 -26.47 -32.77
C LYS A 138 42.70 -25.57 -33.93
N ILE A 139 41.98 -24.48 -33.65
CA ILE A 139 41.56 -23.51 -34.67
C ILE A 139 42.78 -22.75 -35.24
N ALA A 140 43.70 -22.28 -34.39
CA ALA A 140 44.90 -21.56 -34.81
C ALA A 140 45.81 -22.43 -35.69
N ALA A 141 46.02 -23.69 -35.30
CA ALA A 141 46.79 -24.66 -36.09
C ALA A 141 46.17 -24.87 -37.48
N THR A 142 44.84 -25.05 -37.53
CA THR A 142 44.12 -25.27 -38.79
C THR A 142 44.14 -24.03 -39.70
N LEU A 143 43.99 -22.83 -39.14
CA LEU A 143 44.04 -21.57 -39.90
C LEU A 143 45.45 -21.27 -40.44
N THR A 144 46.50 -21.62 -39.69
CA THR A 144 47.89 -21.46 -40.12
C THR A 144 48.21 -22.39 -41.28
N ALA A 145 47.79 -23.65 -41.21
CA ALA A 145 47.96 -24.62 -42.30
C ALA A 145 47.27 -24.17 -43.60
N ARG A 146 46.16 -23.42 -43.50
CA ARG A 146 45.40 -22.93 -44.65
C ARG A 146 46.01 -21.69 -45.34
N LYS A 147 46.92 -20.96 -44.66
CA LYS A 147 47.64 -19.79 -45.20
C LYS A 147 48.97 -20.14 -45.87
N MET A 148 49.47 -21.37 -45.66
CA MET A 148 50.71 -21.88 -46.27
C MET A 148 50.48 -22.67 -47.57
N LEU A 149 49.22 -22.81 -47.99
CA LEU A 149 48.77 -23.27 -49.31
C LEU A 149 48.44 -22.06 -50.18
#